data_AF-A0A2D4HN01-F1
#
_entry.id   AF-A0A2D4HN01-F1
#
_cell.length_a   1.000
_cell.length_b   1.000
_cell.length_c   1.000
_cell.angle_alpha   90.00
_cell.angle_beta   90.00
_cell.angle_gamma   90.00
#
_symmetry.space_group_name_H-M   'P 1'
#
loop_
_entity.id
_entity.type
_entity.pdbx_description
1 polymer ?
#
loop_
_entity_poly.entity_id
_entity_poly.type
_entity_poly.pdbx_seq_one_letter_code
_entity_poly.pdbx_strand_id
1 'polypeptide(L)'
;AVMLGALTEVPVPTRFLFILLGPKGKAKSYHEIGRSIATLMSDEVFHDIAYKAKDRQDLIAGIDEFLDEVIVLPPGEWDPAIRIEPPKSLPSSDKRKNLYAGGENVQMNGDTPHEGGNGGGGHGDCEELQRTGKFFGGLIKDIKRKAPFFASDFYDAFNIQALSAILFIYLATVTNAITFGGLLGDATENMQGVLESFLGTAVTGAVFCLFAGQPLTILSSTGPVLVFERLLFNFSKDNGFDY
;
A
#
# COMPACT_ATOMS: atom_id res chain seq x y z
N ALA A 1 14.23 17.24 41.04
CA ALA A 1 14.23 18.42 40.15
C ALA A 1 14.98 19.54 40.85
N VAL A 2 15.80 20.30 40.13
CA VAL A 2 16.58 21.43 40.67
C VAL A 2 16.37 22.64 39.77
N MET A 3 16.32 23.84 40.34
CA MET A 3 16.20 25.08 39.57
C MET A 3 17.57 25.45 38.98
N LEU A 4 17.70 25.38 37.66
CA LEU A 4 18.91 25.77 36.93
C LEU A 4 18.85 27.24 36.50
N GLY A 5 18.64 28.15 37.46
CA GLY A 5 18.48 29.61 37.29
C GLY A 5 18.80 30.20 35.91
N ALA A 6 20.03 30.72 35.72
CA ALA A 6 20.43 31.44 34.51
C ALA A 6 20.75 30.55 33.27
N LEU A 7 20.62 29.23 33.38
CA LEU A 7 20.88 28.30 32.27
C LEU A 7 19.64 28.05 31.40
N THR A 8 18.45 28.34 31.93
CA THR A 8 17.17 28.15 31.25
C THR A 8 16.50 29.51 31.02
N GLU A 9 15.89 29.72 29.85
CA GLU A 9 15.15 30.95 29.53
C GLU A 9 13.98 31.19 30.48
N VAL A 10 13.32 30.12 30.93
CA VAL A 10 12.21 30.15 31.88
C VAL A 10 12.64 29.38 33.14
N PRO A 11 12.40 29.91 34.36
CA PRO A 11 12.80 29.25 35.61
C PRO A 11 11.86 28.08 35.95
N VAL A 12 12.01 26.98 35.21
CA VAL A 12 11.28 25.73 35.44
C VAL A 12 12.15 24.69 36.14
N PRO A 13 11.60 23.89 37.08
CA PRO A 13 12.36 22.84 37.74
C PRO A 13 12.91 21.81 36.74
N THR A 14 14.22 21.78 36.54
CA THR A 14 14.85 20.86 35.60
C THR A 14 15.01 19.47 36.22
N ARG A 15 14.62 18.44 35.47
CA ARG A 15 14.75 17.02 35.88
C ARG A 15 15.72 16.21 35.04
N PHE A 16 15.84 16.52 33.76
CA PHE A 16 16.80 15.88 32.86
C PHE A 16 17.75 16.92 32.28
N LEU A 17 18.97 16.50 32.03
CA LEU A 17 19.98 17.31 31.38
C LEU A 17 20.67 16.45 30.33
N PHE A 18 20.72 16.95 29.10
CA PHE A 18 21.46 16.34 28.02
C PHE A 18 22.70 17.19 27.73
N ILE A 19 23.88 16.58 27.77
CA ILE A 19 25.16 17.24 27.50
C ILE A 19 25.83 16.52 26.34
N LEU A 20 26.02 17.22 25.22
CA LEU A 20 26.74 16.73 24.06
C LEU A 20 28.06 17.48 23.91
N LEU A 21 29.18 16.76 23.94
CA LEU A 21 30.52 17.30 23.75
C LEU A 21 31.16 16.67 22.52
N GLY A 22 31.90 17.44 21.73
CA GLY A 22 32.58 16.95 20.54
C GLY A 22 33.61 17.92 19.98
N PRO A 23 34.41 17.48 18.98
CA PRO A 23 35.45 18.31 18.37
C PRO A 23 34.89 19.53 17.63
N LYS A 24 35.73 20.57 17.51
CA LYS A 24 35.40 21.79 16.75
C LYS A 24 35.23 21.46 15.26
N GLY A 25 34.29 22.12 14.59
CA GLY A 25 34.03 21.98 13.14
C GLY A 25 32.72 21.28 12.74
N LYS A 26 31.95 20.72 13.69
CA LYS A 26 30.65 20.05 13.43
C LYS A 26 29.44 20.74 14.08
N ALA A 27 29.49 22.06 14.25
CA ALA A 27 28.46 22.82 14.98
C ALA A 27 27.03 22.61 14.46
N LYS A 28 26.83 22.55 13.13
CA LYS A 28 25.52 22.27 12.52
C LYS A 28 24.99 20.89 12.91
N SER A 29 25.83 19.85 12.89
CA SER A 29 25.41 18.51 13.29
C SER A 29 25.05 18.43 14.77
N TYR A 30 25.79 19.13 15.64
CA TYR A 30 25.45 19.19 17.08
C TYR A 30 24.11 19.89 17.32
N HIS A 31 23.82 20.94 16.54
CA HIS A 31 22.52 21.60 16.59
C HIS A 31 21.38 20.65 16.19
N GLU A 32 21.53 19.92 15.08
CA GLU A 32 20.51 18.95 14.66
C GLU A 32 20.33 17.80 15.66
N ILE A 33 21.41 17.29 16.26
CA ILE A 33 21.32 16.29 17.35
C ILE A 33 20.55 16.87 18.54
N GLY A 34 20.82 18.12 18.92
CA GLY A 34 20.09 18.80 19.99
C GLY A 34 18.59 18.91 19.69
N ARG A 35 18.23 19.24 18.44
CA ARG A 35 16.83 19.26 18.00
C ARG A 35 16.19 17.88 18.07
N SER A 36 16.85 16.84 17.57
CA SER A 36 16.33 15.46 17.64
C SER A 36 16.07 15.01 19.07
N ILE A 37 17.00 15.28 20.00
CA ILE A 37 16.81 14.94 21.41
C ILE A 37 15.71 15.79 22.07
N ALA A 38 15.58 17.07 21.70
CA ALA A 38 14.48 17.90 22.19
C ALA A 38 13.11 17.38 21.73
N THR A 39 13.00 16.93 20.48
CA THR A 39 11.78 16.32 19.94
C THR A 39 11.46 15.02 20.67
N LEU A 40 12.45 14.14 20.86
CA LEU A 40 12.30 12.90 21.61
C LEU A 40 11.84 13.15 23.06
N MET A 41 12.44 14.14 23.75
CA MET A 41 12.05 14.48 25.14
C MET A 41 10.67 15.13 25.25
N SER A 42 10.10 15.61 24.15
CA SER A 42 8.76 16.20 24.09
C SER A 42 7.68 15.15 23.83
N ASP A 43 8.06 13.91 23.48
CA ASP A 43 7.14 12.80 23.32
C ASP A 43 6.64 12.29 24.69
N GLU A 44 5.35 12.09 24.84
CA GLU A 44 4.73 11.71 26.12
C GLU A 44 5.14 10.29 26.56
N VAL A 45 5.31 9.36 25.61
CA VAL A 45 5.67 7.96 25.89
C VAL A 45 7.12 7.88 26.34
N PHE A 46 8.02 8.51 25.58
CA PHE A 46 9.42 8.57 25.93
C PHE A 46 9.65 9.32 27.25
N HIS A 47 8.90 10.41 27.49
CA HIS A 47 8.94 11.13 28.76
C HIS A 47 8.64 10.19 29.93
N ASP A 48 7.56 9.40 29.83
CA ASP A 48 7.17 8.45 30.86
C ASP A 48 8.21 7.36 31.12
N ILE A 49 8.81 6.82 30.05
CA ILE A 49 9.91 5.85 30.13
C ILE A 49 11.11 6.48 30.82
N ALA A 50 11.49 7.71 30.45
CA ALA A 50 12.65 8.40 31.01
C ALA A 50 12.53 8.65 32.53
N TYR A 51 11.32 8.84 33.07
CA TYR A 51 11.11 8.95 34.52
C TYR A 51 11.16 7.61 35.25
N LYS A 52 10.73 6.52 34.60
CA LYS A 52 10.63 5.18 35.20
C LYS A 52 11.90 4.35 34.98
N ALA A 53 12.74 4.75 34.02
CA ALA A 53 13.98 4.08 33.66
C ALA A 53 14.91 3.94 34.86
N LYS A 54 15.36 2.71 35.09
CA LYS A 54 16.34 2.36 36.12
C LYS A 54 17.70 2.10 35.51
N ASP A 55 17.72 1.62 34.27
CA ASP A 55 18.92 1.25 33.53
C ASP A 55 18.97 1.90 32.14
N ARG A 56 20.18 1.95 31.56
CA ARG A 56 20.37 2.51 30.20
C ARG A 56 19.54 1.81 29.12
N GLN A 57 19.21 0.53 29.34
CA GLN A 57 18.46 -0.26 28.38
C GLN A 57 17.02 0.22 28.25
N ASP A 58 16.43 0.72 29.34
CA ASP A 58 15.07 1.27 29.33
C ASP A 58 15.01 2.53 28.45
N LEU A 59 16.05 3.37 28.50
CA LEU A 59 16.16 4.55 27.65
C LEU A 59 16.38 4.20 26.18
N ILE A 60 17.21 3.18 25.90
CA ILE A 60 17.43 2.70 24.52
C ILE A 60 16.13 2.15 23.94
N ALA A 61 15.42 1.32 24.70
CA ALA A 61 14.13 0.77 24.30
C ALA A 61 13.10 1.88 24.02
N GLY A 62 13.08 2.95 24.83
CA GLY A 62 12.22 4.10 24.57
C GLY A 62 12.61 4.88 23.31
N ILE A 63 13.91 4.96 22.99
CA ILE A 63 14.36 5.58 21.73
C ILE A 63 13.91 4.73 20.54
N ASP A 64 14.07 3.41 20.62
CA ASP A 64 13.67 2.50 19.54
C ASP A 64 12.15 2.54 19.31
N GLU A 65 11.35 2.55 20.38
CA GLU A 65 9.88 2.71 20.29
C GLU A 65 9.49 4.03 19.62
N PHE A 66 10.18 5.13 19.96
CA PHE A 66 9.95 6.41 19.30
C PHE A 66 10.31 6.36 17.80
N LEU A 67 11.45 5.73 17.45
CA LEU A 67 11.90 5.64 16.06
C LEU A 67 10.96 4.77 15.20
N ASP A 68 10.35 3.73 15.76
CA ASP A 68 9.36 2.89 15.07
C ASP A 68 8.08 3.66 14.69
N GLU A 69 7.70 4.67 15.48
CA GLU A 69 6.55 5.54 15.20
C GLU A 69 6.87 6.70 14.24
N VAL A 70 8.16 7.06 14.10
CA VAL A 70 8.57 8.18 13.23
C VAL A 70 8.58 7.79 11.76
N ILE A 71 7.87 8.56 10.95
CA ILE A 71 7.86 8.40 9.50
C ILE A 71 8.94 9.29 8.88
N VAL A 72 9.87 8.67 8.14
CA VAL A 72 10.88 9.38 7.37
C VAL A 72 10.33 9.70 5.98
N LEU A 73 10.38 10.98 5.62
CA LEU A 73 9.96 11.45 4.30
C LEU A 73 11.19 11.62 3.38
N PRO A 74 11.21 11.00 2.18
CA PRO A 74 12.30 11.16 1.23
C PRO A 74 12.33 12.59 0.65
N PRO A 75 13.52 13.15 0.39
CA PRO A 75 13.63 14.46 -0.24
C PRO A 75 13.30 14.38 -1.75
N GLY A 76 12.38 15.23 -2.23
CA GLY A 76 12.20 15.49 -3.67
C GLY A 76 10.82 15.24 -4.28
N GLU A 77 9.89 14.57 -3.59
CA GLU A 77 8.54 14.26 -4.11
C GLU A 77 7.44 14.61 -3.11
N TRP A 78 7.49 15.84 -2.57
CA TRP A 78 6.42 16.35 -1.72
C TRP A 78 5.57 17.36 -2.51
N ASP A 79 4.54 16.87 -3.18
CA ASP A 79 3.53 17.70 -3.83
C ASP A 79 2.42 18.07 -2.82
N PRO A 80 2.20 19.36 -2.52
CA PRO A 80 1.13 19.81 -1.64
C PRO A 80 -0.29 19.41 -2.11
N ALA A 81 -0.46 19.04 -3.39
CA ALA A 81 -1.75 18.66 -3.98
C ALA A 81 -2.15 17.20 -3.72
N ILE A 82 -1.23 16.29 -3.37
CA ILE A 82 -1.51 14.89 -3.01
C ILE A 82 -1.62 14.68 -1.49
N ARG A 83 -2.00 15.74 -0.78
CA ARG A 83 -2.11 15.81 0.69
C ARG A 83 -3.01 14.71 1.22
N ILE A 84 -2.42 13.60 1.65
CA ILE A 84 -3.06 12.68 2.57
C ILE A 84 -3.21 13.47 3.88
N GLU A 85 -4.45 13.80 4.26
CA GLU A 85 -4.71 14.39 5.56
C GLU A 85 -4.08 13.49 6.63
N PRO A 86 -3.38 14.04 7.63
CA PRO A 86 -2.89 13.23 8.74
C PRO A 86 -4.05 12.38 9.25
N PRO A 87 -3.85 11.06 9.48
CA PRO A 87 -4.92 10.19 9.91
C PRO A 87 -5.63 10.84 11.11
N LYS A 88 -6.95 11.03 10.99
CA LYS A 88 -7.76 11.76 12.00
C LYS A 88 -7.76 11.07 13.37
N SER A 89 -7.33 9.83 13.42
CA SER A 89 -7.00 9.10 14.64
C SER A 89 -5.54 8.67 14.55
N LEU A 90 -4.71 9.21 15.46
CA LEU A 90 -3.47 8.54 15.85
C LEU A 90 -3.84 7.09 16.23
N PRO A 91 -3.04 6.07 15.87
CA PRO A 91 -3.26 4.73 16.39
C PRO A 91 -3.42 4.83 17.91
N SER A 92 -4.56 4.41 18.43
CA SER A 92 -4.86 4.62 19.84
C SER A 92 -3.84 3.89 20.69
N SER A 93 -3.18 4.62 21.58
CA SER A 93 -2.40 4.08 22.69
C SER A 93 -3.25 3.21 23.64
N ASP A 94 -4.53 2.93 23.33
CA ASP A 94 -5.42 2.11 24.15
C ASP A 94 -5.04 0.63 24.17
N LYS A 95 -4.32 0.11 23.15
CA LYS A 95 -3.66 -1.20 23.29
C LYS A 95 -2.61 -1.22 24.41
N ARG A 96 -2.10 -0.05 24.81
CA ARG A 96 -0.96 0.15 25.73
C ARG A 96 -1.34 0.15 27.22
N LYS A 97 -2.63 0.31 27.61
CA LYS A 97 -3.03 0.37 29.03
C LYS A 97 -3.28 -1.00 29.68
N ASN A 98 -3.68 -1.99 28.88
CA ASN A 98 -4.06 -3.32 29.39
C ASN A 98 -2.87 -4.29 29.56
N LEU A 99 -1.70 -4.00 28.98
CA LEU A 99 -0.55 -4.89 29.09
C LEU A 99 0.25 -4.70 30.40
N TYR A 100 0.12 -3.54 31.06
CA TYR A 100 0.87 -3.20 32.28
C TYR A 100 0.05 -3.23 33.58
N ALA A 101 -1.25 -3.51 33.52
CA ALA A 101 -2.08 -3.76 34.69
C ALA A 101 -2.22 -5.28 34.91
N GLY A 102 -1.22 -5.88 35.58
CA GLY A 102 -1.26 -7.29 35.94
C GLY A 102 -2.49 -7.64 36.78
N GLY A 103 -3.31 -8.57 36.29
CA GLY A 103 -4.51 -9.06 36.99
C GLY A 103 -5.28 -10.12 36.20
N GLU A 104 -4.80 -11.36 36.31
CA GLU A 104 -5.52 -12.64 36.17
C GLU A 104 -6.12 -13.12 34.82
N ASN A 105 -6.00 -14.43 34.66
CA ASN A 105 -6.48 -15.29 33.58
C ASN A 105 -7.96 -15.08 33.21
N VAL A 106 -8.25 -14.83 31.93
CA VAL A 106 -9.49 -15.32 31.29
C VAL A 106 -9.24 -15.73 29.83
N GLN A 107 -9.02 -17.03 29.68
CA GLN A 107 -9.61 -17.96 28.70
C GLN A 107 -10.21 -17.40 27.39
N MET A 108 -9.68 -17.92 26.28
CA MET A 108 -10.35 -18.08 24.98
C MET A 108 -11.80 -18.59 25.13
N ASN A 109 -12.79 -17.86 24.61
CA ASN A 109 -13.76 -18.33 23.59
C ASN A 109 -14.80 -17.24 23.24
N GLY A 110 -15.27 -17.21 21.98
CA GLY A 110 -16.64 -16.81 21.64
C GLY A 110 -16.93 -15.37 21.17
N ASP A 111 -17.17 -15.27 19.85
CA ASP A 111 -18.18 -14.45 19.17
C ASP A 111 -18.09 -12.90 19.10
N THR A 112 -18.03 -12.45 17.84
CA THR A 112 -18.20 -11.08 17.29
C THR A 112 -19.57 -10.44 17.64
N PRO A 113 -19.69 -9.10 17.57
CA PRO A 113 -20.23 -8.51 16.34
C PRO A 113 -19.48 -7.28 15.79
N HIS A 114 -19.51 -7.25 14.46
CA HIS A 114 -19.25 -6.20 13.48
C HIS A 114 -19.47 -4.72 13.87
N GLU A 115 -18.58 -3.85 13.36
CA GLU A 115 -18.80 -2.63 12.53
C GLU A 115 -17.65 -1.63 12.81
N GLY A 116 -16.94 -1.01 11.86
CA GLY A 116 -16.94 -1.02 10.41
C GLY A 116 -15.77 -0.14 9.94
N GLY A 117 -15.34 -0.35 8.70
CA GLY A 117 -14.66 0.68 7.90
C GLY A 117 -13.15 0.92 8.11
N ASN A 118 -12.45 0.81 6.98
CA ASN A 118 -11.23 1.53 6.59
C ASN A 118 -9.87 1.16 7.18
N GLY A 119 -9.14 0.37 6.38
CA GLY A 119 -8.01 0.86 5.59
C GLY A 119 -6.95 1.67 6.35
N GLY A 120 -5.90 0.98 6.78
CA GLY A 120 -4.66 1.59 7.26
C GLY A 120 -3.48 0.70 6.88
N GLY A 121 -2.70 1.13 5.89
CA GLY A 121 -1.43 0.51 5.53
C GLY A 121 -0.41 0.69 6.64
N GLY A 122 -0.23 -0.36 7.44
CA GLY A 122 0.92 -0.56 8.30
C GLY A 122 1.61 -1.84 7.86
N HIS A 123 2.92 -1.79 7.66
CA HIS A 123 3.77 -2.97 7.50
C HIS A 123 3.86 -3.75 8.84
N GLY A 124 2.72 -4.25 9.31
CA GLY A 124 2.63 -5.30 10.32
C GLY A 124 1.95 -6.47 9.64
N ASP A 125 2.70 -7.54 9.39
CA ASP A 125 2.27 -8.79 8.76
C ASP A 125 1.25 -8.62 7.64
N CYS A 126 1.73 -8.55 6.39
CA CYS A 126 0.89 -8.50 5.20
C CYS A 126 -0.11 -9.70 5.18
N GLU A 127 -1.29 -9.53 5.79
CA GLU A 127 -2.38 -10.51 5.86
C GLU A 127 -2.88 -10.91 4.45
N GLU A 128 -2.49 -10.13 3.44
CA GLU A 128 -2.80 -10.33 2.03
C GLU A 128 -2.07 -11.55 1.42
N LEU A 129 -0.95 -11.99 2.01
CA LEU A 129 -0.15 -13.14 1.54
C LEU A 129 -0.04 -14.28 2.56
N GLN A 130 -0.74 -14.20 3.70
CA GLN A 130 -0.76 -15.29 4.65
C GLN A 130 -1.42 -16.54 4.06
N ARG A 131 -0.69 -17.67 4.09
CA ARG A 131 -1.14 -18.96 3.57
C ARG A 131 -2.44 -19.37 4.26
N THR A 132 -3.55 -19.30 3.53
CA THR A 132 -4.91 -19.47 4.07
C THR A 132 -5.27 -20.92 4.43
N GLY A 133 -4.43 -21.90 4.12
CA GLY A 133 -4.62 -23.32 4.45
C GLY A 133 -5.83 -24.00 3.79
N LYS A 134 -6.62 -23.25 3.00
CA LYS A 134 -7.82 -23.69 2.28
C LYS A 134 -7.61 -23.58 0.78
N PHE A 135 -8.15 -24.52 0.01
CA PHE A 135 -8.18 -24.42 -1.45
C PHE A 135 -8.91 -23.12 -1.86
N PHE A 136 -8.28 -22.28 -2.69
CA PHE A 136 -8.74 -20.93 -3.08
C PHE A 136 -8.99 -19.93 -1.92
N GLY A 137 -8.44 -20.15 -0.72
CA GLY A 137 -8.66 -19.26 0.42
C GLY A 137 -8.22 -17.81 0.21
N GLY A 138 -7.16 -17.58 -0.58
CA GLY A 138 -6.72 -16.24 -0.98
C GLY A 138 -7.72 -15.54 -1.91
N LEU A 139 -8.18 -16.24 -2.95
CA LEU A 139 -9.17 -15.72 -3.90
C LEU A 139 -10.47 -15.30 -3.22
N ILE A 140 -10.94 -16.09 -2.24
CA ILE A 140 -12.15 -15.76 -1.47
C ILE A 140 -11.94 -14.49 -0.64
N LYS A 141 -10.76 -14.31 -0.02
CA LYS A 141 -10.42 -13.09 0.71
C LYS A 141 -10.38 -11.87 -0.22
N ASP A 142 -9.82 -12.02 -1.42
CA ASP A 142 -9.77 -10.95 -2.43
C ASP A 142 -11.17 -10.55 -2.91
N ILE A 143 -12.05 -11.51 -3.19
CA ILE A 143 -13.45 -11.25 -3.55
C ILE A 143 -14.17 -10.52 -2.41
N LYS A 144 -14.01 -10.98 -1.17
CA LYS A 144 -14.64 -10.35 0.00
C LYS A 144 -14.19 -8.91 0.20
N ARG A 145 -12.91 -8.62 -0.06
CA ARG A 145 -12.33 -7.27 0.01
C ARG A 145 -12.82 -6.37 -1.13
N LYS A 146 -13.02 -6.92 -2.34
CA LYS A 146 -13.43 -6.16 -3.52
C LYS A 146 -14.95 -5.91 -3.60
N ALA A 147 -15.77 -6.84 -3.10
CA ALA A 147 -17.23 -6.78 -3.15
C ALA A 147 -17.87 -5.44 -2.72
N PRO A 148 -17.47 -4.77 -1.61
CA PRO A 148 -18.09 -3.50 -1.21
C PRO A 148 -17.80 -2.35 -2.18
N PHE A 149 -16.67 -2.38 -2.90
CA PHE A 149 -16.29 -1.34 -3.86
C PHE A 149 -17.00 -1.51 -5.21
N PHE A 150 -17.48 -2.70 -5.54
CA PHE A 150 -18.11 -2.97 -6.84
C PHE A 150 -19.33 -2.06 -7.08
N ALA A 151 -20.14 -1.81 -6.05
CA ALA A 151 -21.28 -0.90 -6.18
C ALA A 151 -20.85 0.56 -6.36
N SER A 152 -19.84 1.03 -5.61
CA SER A 152 -19.33 2.40 -5.73
C SER A 152 -18.68 2.67 -7.09
N ASP A 153 -18.00 1.67 -7.67
CA ASP A 153 -17.31 1.80 -8.96
C ASP A 153 -18.28 2.18 -10.10
N PHE A 154 -19.53 1.69 -10.10
CA PHE A 154 -20.53 2.09 -11.11
C PHE A 154 -21.05 3.51 -10.92
N TYR A 155 -21.18 3.98 -9.67
CA TYR A 155 -21.64 5.35 -9.40
C TYR A 155 -20.55 6.37 -9.71
N ASP A 156 -19.29 6.07 -9.41
CA ASP A 156 -18.15 6.95 -9.66
C ASP A 156 -17.79 7.07 -11.16
N ALA A 157 -18.19 6.08 -11.95
CA ALA A 157 -18.02 6.09 -13.41
C ALA A 157 -18.85 7.19 -14.13
N PHE A 158 -19.83 7.82 -13.47
CA PHE A 158 -20.67 8.89 -14.04
C PHE A 158 -20.01 10.29 -14.03
N ASN A 159 -18.69 10.36 -14.23
CA ASN A 159 -17.97 11.62 -14.37
C ASN A 159 -17.69 11.92 -15.85
N ILE A 160 -17.75 13.19 -16.26
CA ILE A 160 -17.49 13.60 -17.65
C ILE A 160 -16.05 13.29 -18.10
N GLN A 161 -15.12 13.23 -17.16
CA GLN A 161 -13.74 12.77 -17.41
C GLN A 161 -13.66 11.27 -17.70
N ALA A 162 -14.57 10.45 -17.16
CA ALA A 162 -14.62 9.02 -17.49
C ALA A 162 -15.06 8.83 -18.96
N LEU A 163 -15.98 9.66 -19.47
CA LEU A 163 -16.43 9.61 -20.86
C LEU A 163 -15.28 9.84 -21.85
N SER A 164 -14.41 10.80 -21.58
CA SER A 164 -13.24 11.07 -22.44
C SER A 164 -12.23 9.92 -22.40
N ALA A 165 -12.00 9.33 -21.23
CA ALA A 165 -11.15 8.16 -21.08
C ALA A 165 -11.71 6.93 -21.83
N ILE A 166 -13.02 6.68 -21.74
CA ILE A 166 -13.70 5.59 -22.47
C ILE A 166 -13.48 5.73 -23.97
N LEU A 167 -13.71 6.93 -24.53
CA LEU A 167 -13.56 7.16 -25.97
C LEU A 167 -12.10 7.00 -26.41
N PHE A 168 -11.14 7.51 -25.63
CA PHE A 168 -9.72 7.36 -25.92
C PHE A 168 -9.27 5.89 -25.91
N ILE A 169 -9.62 5.15 -24.85
CA ILE A 169 -9.29 3.73 -24.71
C ILE A 169 -9.99 2.90 -25.78
N TYR A 170 -11.23 3.22 -26.14
CA TYR A 170 -11.94 2.56 -27.23
C TYR A 170 -11.18 2.69 -28.56
N LEU A 171 -10.76 3.90 -28.95
CA LEU A 171 -10.01 4.09 -30.19
C LEU A 171 -8.65 3.36 -30.17
N ALA A 172 -7.97 3.35 -29.02
CA ALA A 172 -6.71 2.63 -28.86
C ALA A 172 -6.89 1.11 -28.98
N THR A 173 -7.91 0.56 -28.32
CA THR A 173 -8.19 -0.89 -28.32
C THR A 173 -8.70 -1.39 -29.66
N VAL A 174 -9.58 -0.63 -30.33
CA VAL A 174 -10.05 -0.95 -31.68
C VAL A 174 -8.89 -0.96 -32.67
N THR A 175 -8.01 0.05 -32.62
CA THR A 175 -6.84 0.12 -33.50
C THR A 175 -5.93 -1.09 -33.29
N ASN A 176 -5.61 -1.43 -32.04
CA ASN A 176 -4.80 -2.60 -31.72
C ASN A 176 -5.46 -3.91 -32.19
N ALA A 177 -6.76 -4.07 -31.98
CA ALA A 177 -7.49 -5.27 -32.42
C ALA A 177 -7.48 -5.42 -33.94
N ILE A 178 -7.63 -4.33 -34.69
CA ILE A 178 -7.57 -4.35 -36.16
C ILE A 178 -6.16 -4.67 -36.64
N THR A 179 -5.13 -4.01 -36.07
CA THR A 179 -3.74 -4.25 -36.45
C THR A 179 -3.32 -5.69 -36.19
N PHE A 180 -3.52 -6.18 -34.97
CA PHE A 180 -3.13 -7.56 -34.63
C PHE A 180 -4.02 -8.60 -35.30
N GLY A 181 -5.33 -8.37 -35.40
CA GLY A 181 -6.24 -9.28 -36.09
C GLY A 181 -5.97 -9.39 -37.59
N GLY A 182 -5.51 -8.31 -38.23
CA GLY A 182 -5.12 -8.32 -39.64
C GLY A 182 -3.85 -9.14 -39.87
N LEU A 183 -2.82 -8.89 -39.06
CA LEU A 183 -1.57 -9.68 -39.12
C LEU A 183 -1.79 -11.16 -38.79
N LEU A 184 -2.74 -11.47 -37.90
CA LEU A 184 -3.10 -12.83 -37.55
C LEU A 184 -3.89 -13.53 -38.67
N GLY A 185 -4.81 -12.81 -39.33
CA GLY A 185 -5.52 -13.30 -40.51
C GLY A 185 -4.57 -13.62 -41.66
N ASP A 186 -3.59 -12.76 -41.91
CA ASP A 186 -2.53 -12.98 -42.91
C ASP A 186 -1.64 -14.18 -42.55
N ALA A 187 -1.36 -14.40 -41.27
CA ALA A 187 -0.52 -15.49 -40.80
C ALA A 187 -1.23 -16.86 -40.78
N THR A 188 -2.57 -16.87 -40.69
CA THR A 188 -3.39 -18.09 -40.47
C THR A 188 -4.31 -18.41 -41.65
N GLU A 189 -4.05 -17.83 -42.83
CA GLU A 189 -4.87 -18.02 -44.04
C GLU A 189 -6.37 -17.72 -43.82
N ASN A 190 -6.67 -16.69 -43.01
CA ASN A 190 -8.02 -16.28 -42.58
C ASN A 190 -8.78 -17.29 -41.72
N MET A 191 -8.12 -18.26 -41.09
CA MET A 191 -8.74 -19.09 -40.04
C MET A 191 -9.04 -18.28 -38.78
N GLN A 192 -8.19 -17.30 -38.45
CA GLN A 192 -8.40 -16.37 -37.35
C GLN A 192 -8.17 -14.93 -37.81
N GLY A 193 -9.26 -14.25 -38.15
CA GLY A 193 -9.23 -12.91 -38.74
C GLY A 193 -9.46 -11.77 -37.75
N VAL A 194 -9.75 -10.60 -38.34
CA VAL A 194 -9.98 -9.35 -37.61
C VAL A 194 -11.28 -9.42 -36.79
N LEU A 195 -12.34 -10.01 -37.34
CA LEU A 195 -13.65 -10.06 -36.67
C LEU A 195 -13.62 -10.97 -35.45
N GLU A 196 -12.96 -12.13 -35.55
CA GLU A 196 -12.78 -13.09 -34.46
C GLU A 196 -11.93 -12.48 -33.35
N SER A 197 -10.84 -11.81 -33.72
CA SER A 197 -9.94 -11.11 -32.78
C SER A 197 -10.67 -9.96 -32.06
N PHE A 198 -11.50 -9.21 -32.79
CA PHE A 198 -12.31 -8.12 -32.23
C PHE A 198 -13.37 -8.66 -31.26
N LEU A 199 -14.13 -9.68 -31.67
CA LEU A 199 -15.16 -10.30 -30.83
C LEU A 199 -14.55 -10.95 -29.59
N GLY A 200 -13.44 -11.67 -29.74
CA GLY A 200 -12.71 -12.30 -28.64
C GLY A 200 -12.21 -11.28 -27.62
N THR A 201 -11.66 -10.15 -28.09
CA THR A 201 -11.22 -9.05 -27.22
C THR A 201 -12.42 -8.40 -26.50
N ALA A 202 -13.53 -8.19 -27.19
CA ALA A 202 -14.73 -7.59 -26.60
C ALA A 202 -15.36 -8.47 -25.50
N VAL A 203 -15.55 -9.76 -25.78
CA VAL A 203 -16.13 -10.71 -24.82
C VAL A 203 -15.21 -10.91 -23.62
N THR A 204 -13.91 -11.15 -23.87
CA THR A 204 -12.92 -11.36 -22.80
C THR A 204 -12.73 -10.10 -21.97
N GLY A 205 -12.70 -8.93 -22.61
CA GLY A 205 -12.65 -7.64 -21.92
C GLY A 205 -13.87 -7.39 -21.04
N ALA A 206 -15.08 -7.65 -21.54
CA ALA A 206 -16.31 -7.49 -20.76
C ALA A 206 -16.33 -8.41 -19.54
N VAL A 207 -15.97 -9.69 -19.71
CA VAL A 207 -15.89 -10.66 -18.60
C VAL A 207 -14.80 -10.24 -17.61
N PHE A 208 -13.62 -9.84 -18.08
CA PHE A 208 -12.52 -9.42 -17.22
C PHE A 208 -12.89 -8.17 -16.42
N CYS A 209 -13.47 -7.15 -17.03
CA CYS A 209 -13.86 -5.93 -16.32
C CYS A 209 -14.90 -6.18 -15.20
N LEU A 210 -15.78 -7.19 -15.36
CA LEU A 210 -16.78 -7.54 -14.35
C LEU A 210 -16.21 -8.35 -13.18
N PHE A 211 -15.21 -9.20 -13.42
CA PHE A 211 -14.70 -10.15 -12.43
C PHE A 211 -13.27 -9.90 -11.95
N ALA A 212 -12.55 -8.94 -12.54
CA ALA A 212 -11.17 -8.66 -12.17
C ALA A 212 -11.05 -7.89 -10.85
N GLY A 213 -10.00 -8.21 -10.08
CA GLY A 213 -9.62 -7.44 -8.89
C GLY A 213 -9.17 -6.01 -9.23
N GLN A 214 -8.67 -5.78 -10.46
CA GLN A 214 -8.22 -4.50 -10.97
C GLN A 214 -8.78 -4.24 -12.39
N PRO A 215 -9.94 -3.58 -12.52
CA PRO A 215 -10.58 -3.32 -13.81
C PRO A 215 -9.87 -2.25 -14.66
N LEU A 216 -8.80 -1.64 -14.15
CA LEU A 216 -7.97 -0.68 -14.89
C LEU A 216 -7.05 -1.35 -15.92
N THR A 217 -6.88 -2.67 -15.87
CA THR A 217 -6.06 -3.40 -16.83
C THR A 217 -6.85 -3.67 -18.10
N ILE A 218 -6.31 -3.23 -19.25
CA ILE A 218 -6.90 -3.44 -20.57
C ILE A 218 -6.30 -4.70 -21.19
N LEU A 219 -7.16 -5.66 -21.55
CA LEU A 219 -6.75 -6.86 -22.28
C LEU A 219 -6.66 -6.57 -23.78
N SER A 220 -5.55 -6.96 -24.40
CA SER A 220 -5.36 -6.87 -25.85
C SER A 220 -4.37 -7.94 -26.33
N SER A 221 -4.44 -8.29 -27.60
CA SER A 221 -3.46 -9.18 -28.22
C SER A 221 -2.08 -8.52 -28.25
N THR A 222 -1.03 -9.33 -28.07
CA THR A 222 0.36 -8.84 -27.99
C THR A 222 1.23 -9.53 -29.03
N GLY A 223 2.33 -8.89 -29.43
CA GLY A 223 3.26 -9.42 -30.43
C GLY A 223 3.75 -10.85 -30.17
N PRO A 224 4.12 -11.25 -28.93
CA PRO A 224 4.54 -12.62 -28.65
C PRO A 224 3.46 -13.67 -28.92
N VAL A 225 2.20 -13.37 -28.61
CA VAL A 225 1.07 -14.27 -28.87
C VAL A 225 0.86 -14.45 -30.37
N LEU A 226 0.99 -13.37 -31.16
CA LEU A 226 0.92 -13.44 -32.62
C LEU A 226 2.02 -14.33 -33.21
N VAL A 227 3.26 -14.16 -32.75
CA VAL A 227 4.39 -14.99 -33.23
C VAL A 227 4.15 -16.46 -32.87
N PHE A 228 3.65 -16.73 -31.67
CA PHE A 228 3.29 -18.07 -31.24
C PHE A 228 2.20 -18.69 -32.13
N GLU A 229 1.10 -18.00 -32.37
CA GLU A 229 0.02 -18.46 -33.25
C GLU A 229 0.51 -18.78 -34.66
N ARG A 230 1.36 -17.91 -35.23
CA ARG A 230 1.96 -18.16 -36.55
C ARG A 230 2.82 -19.42 -36.58
N LEU A 231 3.62 -19.67 -35.54
CA LEU A 231 4.42 -20.88 -35.44
C LEU A 231 3.55 -22.13 -35.28
N LEU A 232 2.49 -22.02 -34.48
CA LEU A 232 1.54 -23.11 -34.24
C LEU A 232 0.76 -23.45 -35.51
N PHE A 233 0.31 -22.46 -36.27
CA PHE A 233 -0.34 -22.66 -37.57
C PHE A 233 0.58 -23.41 -38.55
N ASN A 234 1.82 -22.95 -38.72
CA ASN A 234 2.79 -23.61 -39.60
C ASN A 234 3.08 -25.05 -39.13
N PHE A 235 3.29 -25.24 -37.83
CA PHE A 235 3.52 -26.57 -37.27
C PHE A 235 2.33 -27.51 -37.51
N SER A 236 1.10 -27.02 -37.34
CA SER A 236 -0.13 -27.78 -37.59
C SER A 236 -0.21 -28.20 -39.05
N LYS A 237 0.05 -27.26 -39.97
CA LYS A 237 0.04 -27.49 -41.41
C LYS A 237 1.09 -28.50 -41.88
N ASP A 238 2.31 -28.40 -41.35
CA ASP A 238 3.42 -29.30 -41.68
C ASP A 238 3.18 -30.75 -41.19
N ASN A 239 2.43 -30.92 -40.09
CA ASN A 239 2.12 -32.21 -39.50
C ASN A 239 0.73 -32.75 -39.86
N GLY A 240 -0.07 -32.00 -40.63
CA GLY A 240 -1.43 -32.38 -41.02
C GLY A 240 -2.43 -32.40 -39.86
N PHE A 241 -2.23 -31.55 -38.85
CA PHE A 241 -3.18 -31.35 -37.76
C PHE A 241 -4.19 -30.25 -38.09
N ASP A 242 -5.42 -30.41 -37.60
CA ASP A 242 -6.45 -29.37 -37.69
C ASP A 242 -6.10 -28.20 -36.76
N TYR A 243 -6.03 -27.01 -37.36
CA TYR A 243 -5.82 -25.72 -36.69
C TYR A 243 -7.15 -25.12 -36.25
#